data_AF-A0A7S3RIP4-F1
#
_entry.id   AF-A0A7S3RIP4-F1
#
_cell.length_a   1.000
_cell.length_b   1.000
_cell.length_c   1.000
_cell.angle_alpha   90.00
_cell.angle_beta   90.00
_cell.angle_gamma   90.00
#
_symmetry.space_group_name_H-M   'P 1'
#
loop_
_entity.id
_entity.type
_entity.pdbx_description
1 polymer ?
#
loop_
_entity_poly.entity_id
_entity_poly.type
_entity_poly.pdbx_seq_one_letter_code
_entity_poly.pdbx_strand_id
1 'polypeptide(L)'
;VGERELRVKMEKKKEESNNRLTYLKEFLAYLDGQKNEIQSNLSESELKLKKVQERAEKLKFNFEVVVYLKQGQVEIPQLPVATDYKDAILVKKQVIQNENASVIEKGQRKVKTMEKISHHRTTLKTVKFKNQKLKLQITDAIERAKDVQLYRVTKQTQEIIQGKHQKKDEEDKKRLENQI
;
A
#
# COMPACT_ATOMS: atom_id res chain seq x y z
N VAL A 1 -13.57 -94.88 45.57
CA VAL A 1 -14.57 -94.94 44.46
C VAL A 1 -15.25 -93.60 44.21
N GLY A 2 -15.58 -92.80 45.24
CA GLY A 2 -16.26 -91.50 45.07
C GLY A 2 -15.50 -90.40 44.31
N GLU A 3 -14.16 -90.35 44.35
CA GLU A 3 -13.39 -89.29 43.65
C GLU A 3 -13.46 -89.37 42.13
N ARG A 4 -13.59 -90.59 41.58
CA ARG A 4 -13.63 -90.81 40.12
C ARG A 4 -14.97 -90.39 39.53
N GLU A 5 -16.07 -90.65 40.22
CA GLU A 5 -17.41 -90.21 39.82
C GLU A 5 -17.57 -88.69 39.89
N LEU A 6 -16.94 -88.05 40.89
CA LEU A 6 -16.97 -86.59 41.06
C LEU A 6 -16.17 -85.89 39.95
N ARG A 7 -15.02 -86.45 39.54
CA ARG A 7 -14.28 -85.99 38.36
C ARG A 7 -15.09 -86.10 37.06
N VAL A 8 -15.75 -87.24 36.82
CA VAL A 8 -16.57 -87.43 35.61
C VAL A 8 -17.75 -86.45 35.55
N LYS A 9 -18.41 -86.15 36.67
CA LYS A 9 -19.47 -85.13 36.72
C LYS A 9 -18.93 -83.72 36.49
N MET A 10 -17.74 -83.40 37.01
CA MET A 10 -17.07 -82.13 36.78
C MET A 10 -16.64 -81.97 35.31
N GLU A 11 -16.16 -83.05 34.67
CA GLU A 11 -15.80 -83.06 33.25
C GLU A 11 -17.03 -82.87 32.35
N LYS A 12 -18.15 -83.55 32.63
CA LYS A 12 -19.40 -83.33 31.88
C LYS A 12 -19.91 -81.89 31.99
N LYS A 13 -19.90 -81.31 33.20
CA LYS A 13 -20.27 -79.89 33.38
C LYS A 13 -19.31 -78.93 32.65
N LYS A 14 -18.02 -79.26 32.62
CA LYS A 14 -17.01 -78.49 31.88
C LYS A 14 -17.27 -78.57 30.37
N GLU A 15 -17.67 -79.72 29.87
CA GLU A 15 -18.02 -79.94 28.47
C GLU A 15 -19.31 -79.20 28.06
N GLU A 16 -20.37 -79.29 28.87
CA GLU A 16 -21.62 -78.53 28.66
C GLU A 16 -21.38 -77.02 28.70
N SER A 17 -20.57 -76.55 29.66
CA SER A 17 -20.18 -75.14 29.75
C SER A 17 -19.34 -74.70 28.55
N ASN A 18 -18.45 -75.56 28.05
CA ASN A 18 -17.66 -75.28 26.85
C ASN A 18 -18.55 -75.22 25.60
N ASN A 19 -19.49 -76.15 25.43
CA ASN A 19 -20.41 -76.13 24.29
C ASN A 19 -21.27 -74.86 24.29
N ARG A 20 -21.75 -74.44 25.46
CA ARG A 20 -22.47 -73.16 25.62
C ARG A 20 -21.58 -71.97 25.30
N LEU A 21 -20.30 -72.00 25.70
CA LEU A 21 -19.32 -70.97 25.38
C LEU A 21 -19.07 -70.88 23.86
N THR A 22 -18.98 -72.02 23.17
CA THR A 22 -18.78 -72.07 21.71
C THR A 22 -19.98 -71.50 20.97
N TYR A 23 -21.20 -71.89 21.36
CA TYR A 23 -22.43 -71.34 20.77
C TYR A 23 -22.54 -69.82 20.98
N LEU A 24 -22.22 -69.33 22.19
CA LEU A 24 -22.21 -67.90 22.47
C LEU A 24 -21.16 -67.16 21.64
N LYS A 25 -19.98 -67.75 21.40
CA LYS A 25 -18.95 -67.15 20.54
C LYS A 25 -19.40 -67.07 19.08
N GLU A 26 -20.02 -68.10 18.56
CA GLU A 26 -20.57 -68.11 17.19
C GLU A 26 -21.69 -67.06 17.04
N PHE A 27 -22.58 -66.96 18.03
CA PHE A 27 -23.64 -65.96 18.03
C PHE A 27 -23.09 -64.52 18.14
N LEU A 28 -22.04 -64.30 18.94
CA LEU A 28 -21.35 -63.01 19.00
C LEU A 28 -20.70 -62.66 17.66
N ALA A 29 -20.06 -63.62 16.99
CA ALA A 29 -19.47 -63.40 15.67
C ALA A 29 -20.53 -63.04 14.62
N TYR A 30 -21.72 -63.67 14.68
CA TYR A 30 -22.85 -63.34 13.83
C TYR A 30 -23.36 -61.91 14.07
N LEU A 31 -23.52 -61.51 15.35
CA LEU A 31 -23.94 -60.16 15.70
C LEU A 31 -22.92 -59.10 15.32
N ASP A 32 -21.62 -59.37 15.48
CA ASP A 32 -20.55 -58.47 15.02
C ASP A 32 -20.56 -58.33 13.49
N GLY A 33 -20.85 -59.41 12.76
CA GLY A 33 -21.04 -59.37 11.31
C GLY A 33 -22.17 -58.43 10.90
N GLN A 34 -23.35 -58.57 11.51
CA GLN A 34 -24.48 -57.67 11.26
C GLN A 34 -24.19 -56.22 11.66
N LYS A 35 -23.52 -56.00 12.80
CA LYS A 35 -23.13 -54.67 13.25
C LYS A 35 -22.22 -54.00 12.22
N ASN A 36 -21.22 -54.71 11.70
CA ASN A 36 -20.30 -54.18 10.69
C ASN A 36 -21.02 -53.87 9.38
N GLU A 37 -21.98 -54.71 8.97
CA GLU A 37 -22.79 -54.48 7.78
C GLU A 37 -23.66 -53.22 7.93
N ILE A 38 -24.36 -53.08 9.06
CA ILE A 38 -25.17 -51.89 9.38
C ILE A 38 -24.28 -50.64 9.45
N GLN A 39 -23.10 -50.74 10.06
CA GLN A 39 -22.16 -49.63 10.16
C GLN A 39 -21.61 -49.21 8.78
N SER A 40 -21.33 -50.19 7.90
CA SER A 40 -20.96 -49.93 6.52
C SER A 40 -22.09 -49.21 5.78
N ASN A 41 -23.31 -49.71 5.87
CA ASN A 41 -24.48 -49.12 5.22
C ASN A 41 -24.78 -47.71 5.74
N LEU A 42 -24.61 -47.48 7.04
CA LEU A 42 -24.75 -46.16 7.65
C LEU A 42 -23.71 -45.19 7.06
N SER A 43 -22.43 -45.60 7.00
CA SER A 43 -21.36 -44.77 6.45
C SER A 43 -21.59 -44.43 4.96
N GLU A 44 -22.12 -45.37 4.19
CA GLU A 44 -22.43 -45.14 2.78
C GLU A 44 -23.61 -44.17 2.62
N SER A 45 -24.64 -44.31 3.45
CA SER A 45 -25.78 -43.40 3.49
C SER A 45 -25.38 -41.98 3.88
N GLU A 46 -24.50 -41.82 4.87
CA GLU A 46 -23.95 -40.53 5.29
C GLU A 46 -23.17 -39.85 4.15
N LEU A 47 -22.34 -40.61 3.42
CA LEU A 47 -21.63 -40.10 2.24
C LEU A 47 -22.60 -39.64 1.13
N LYS A 48 -23.67 -40.40 0.89
CA LYS A 48 -24.72 -40.02 -0.07
C LYS A 48 -25.42 -38.74 0.36
N LEU A 49 -25.77 -38.62 1.64
CA LEU A 49 -26.40 -37.43 2.21
C LEU A 49 -25.51 -36.19 2.00
N LYS A 50 -24.22 -36.29 2.32
CA LYS A 50 -23.25 -35.20 2.15
C LYS A 50 -23.16 -34.74 0.68
N LYS A 51 -23.06 -35.68 -0.26
CA LYS A 51 -23.04 -35.36 -1.71
C LYS A 51 -24.31 -34.64 -2.16
N VAL A 52 -25.47 -35.05 -1.65
CA VAL A 52 -26.76 -34.41 -1.97
C VAL A 52 -26.81 -33.01 -1.39
N GLN A 53 -26.34 -32.80 -0.15
CA GLN A 53 -26.27 -31.47 0.46
C GLN A 53 -25.36 -30.53 -0.33
N GLU A 54 -24.15 -30.98 -0.70
CA GLU A 54 -23.23 -30.18 -1.52
C GLU A 54 -23.84 -29.83 -2.89
N ARG A 55 -24.58 -30.76 -3.51
CA ARG A 55 -25.28 -30.51 -4.77
C ARG A 55 -26.42 -29.50 -4.59
N ALA A 56 -27.19 -29.62 -3.50
CA ALA A 56 -28.27 -28.69 -3.20
C ALA A 56 -27.74 -27.28 -2.94
N GLU A 57 -26.63 -27.13 -2.23
CA GLU A 57 -25.95 -25.84 -2.05
C GLU A 57 -25.48 -25.25 -3.36
N LYS A 58 -24.83 -26.04 -4.22
CA LYS A 58 -24.42 -25.58 -5.56
C LYS A 58 -25.62 -25.12 -6.39
N LEU A 59 -26.73 -25.85 -6.35
CA LEU A 59 -27.95 -25.50 -7.08
C LEU A 59 -28.62 -24.22 -6.53
N LYS A 60 -28.54 -23.94 -5.23
CA LYS A 60 -29.07 -22.69 -4.65
C LYS A 60 -28.42 -21.44 -5.23
N PHE A 61 -27.14 -21.51 -5.59
CA PHE A 61 -26.37 -20.37 -6.08
C PHE A 61 -26.12 -20.40 -7.59
N ASN A 62 -26.42 -21.51 -8.27
CA ASN A 62 -26.26 -21.64 -9.71
C ASN A 62 -27.55 -21.22 -10.41
N PHE A 63 -27.76 -19.93 -10.54
CA PHE A 63 -28.84 -19.37 -11.33
C PHE A 63 -28.27 -18.41 -12.38
N GLU A 64 -28.77 -18.51 -13.60
CA GLU A 64 -28.41 -17.62 -14.69
C GLU A 64 -29.31 -16.38 -14.63
N VAL A 65 -28.70 -15.19 -14.61
CA VAL A 65 -29.44 -13.92 -14.65
C VAL A 65 -29.04 -13.18 -15.91
N VAL A 66 -30.04 -12.80 -16.70
CA VAL A 66 -29.85 -11.87 -17.81
C VAL A 66 -29.85 -10.45 -17.25
N VAL A 67 -28.76 -9.72 -17.45
CA VAL A 67 -28.61 -8.34 -17.01
C VAL A 67 -28.45 -7.43 -18.22
N TYR A 68 -29.22 -6.36 -18.28
CA TYR A 68 -29.09 -5.34 -19.31
C TYR A 68 -28.17 -4.22 -18.82
N LEU A 69 -27.05 -4.02 -19.52
CA LEU A 69 -26.08 -2.97 -19.23
C LEU A 69 -26.06 -1.95 -20.38
N LYS A 70 -25.88 -0.67 -20.05
CA LYS A 70 -25.74 0.38 -21.07
C LYS A 70 -24.34 0.34 -21.68
N GLN A 71 -24.23 0.71 -22.96
CA GLN A 71 -22.95 0.94 -23.61
C GLN A 71 -22.16 2.01 -22.84
N GLY A 72 -20.92 1.71 -22.46
CA GLY A 72 -20.09 2.52 -21.55
C GLY A 72 -20.06 2.04 -20.09
N GLN A 73 -20.88 1.07 -19.70
CA GLN A 73 -20.75 0.33 -18.42
C GLN A 73 -19.98 -0.99 -18.56
N VAL A 74 -19.67 -1.36 -19.80
CA VAL A 74 -18.90 -2.54 -20.16
C VAL A 74 -17.52 -2.07 -20.60
N GLU A 75 -16.48 -2.43 -19.85
CA GLU A 75 -15.09 -2.06 -20.13
C GLU A 75 -14.39 -3.03 -21.10
N ILE A 76 -15.09 -4.07 -21.54
CA ILE A 76 -14.55 -5.10 -22.44
C ILE A 76 -14.56 -4.57 -23.88
N PRO A 77 -13.44 -4.70 -24.62
CA PRO A 77 -13.37 -4.24 -25.99
C PRO A 77 -14.40 -4.97 -26.87
N GLN A 78 -15.22 -4.20 -27.58
CA GLN A 78 -16.25 -4.78 -28.42
C GLN A 78 -15.69 -5.26 -29.75
N LEU A 79 -15.75 -6.58 -29.98
CA LEU A 79 -15.41 -7.19 -31.27
C LEU A 79 -16.64 -7.18 -32.19
N PRO A 80 -16.47 -6.98 -33.51
CA PRO A 80 -17.57 -6.80 -34.46
C PRO A 80 -18.42 -8.06 -34.72
N VAL A 81 -17.96 -9.26 -34.33
CA VAL A 81 -18.66 -10.53 -34.59
C VAL A 81 -19.23 -11.14 -33.32
N ALA A 82 -18.40 -11.33 -32.29
CA ALA A 82 -18.83 -11.80 -30.98
C ALA A 82 -17.89 -11.25 -29.91
N THR A 83 -18.46 -10.66 -28.87
CA THR A 83 -17.71 -10.22 -27.69
C THR A 83 -17.59 -11.38 -26.73
N ASP A 84 -16.36 -11.76 -26.39
CA ASP A 84 -16.11 -12.81 -25.41
C ASP A 84 -16.20 -12.22 -23.99
N TYR A 85 -17.08 -12.80 -23.17
CA TYR A 85 -17.31 -12.42 -21.77
C TYR A 85 -16.86 -13.52 -20.79
N LYS A 86 -16.15 -14.56 -21.25
CA LYS A 86 -15.74 -15.69 -20.38
C LYS A 86 -14.95 -15.26 -19.14
N ASP A 87 -14.08 -14.27 -19.29
CA ASP A 87 -13.26 -13.74 -18.20
C ASP A 87 -13.87 -12.46 -17.57
N ALA A 88 -15.12 -12.13 -17.92
CA ALA A 88 -15.79 -10.95 -17.41
C ALA A 88 -16.33 -11.17 -15.99
N ILE A 89 -16.16 -10.17 -15.14
CA ILE A 89 -16.69 -10.18 -13.77
C ILE A 89 -17.66 -9.01 -13.63
N LEU A 90 -18.83 -9.27 -13.06
CA LEU A 90 -19.80 -8.23 -12.73
C LEU A 90 -19.42 -7.56 -11.41
N VAL A 91 -19.04 -6.29 -11.46
CA VAL A 91 -18.62 -5.50 -10.28
C VAL A 91 -19.69 -4.47 -9.92
N LYS A 92 -19.92 -4.29 -8.61
CA LYS A 92 -20.84 -3.26 -8.12
C LYS A 92 -20.30 -1.86 -8.45
N LYS A 93 -21.13 -1.02 -9.08
CA LYS A 93 -20.79 0.37 -9.45
C LYS A 93 -20.16 1.20 -8.33
N GLN A 94 -20.63 1.02 -7.09
CA GLN A 94 -20.12 1.75 -5.93
C GLN A 94 -18.63 1.51 -5.69
N VAL A 95 -18.13 0.30 -5.92
CA VAL A 95 -16.71 -0.04 -5.75
C VAL A 95 -15.86 0.77 -6.73
N ILE A 96 -16.26 0.78 -8.01
CA ILE A 96 -15.58 1.55 -9.06
C ILE A 96 -15.60 3.05 -8.78
N GLN A 97 -16.74 3.59 -8.31
CA GLN A 97 -16.84 5.00 -7.97
C GLN A 97 -15.93 5.39 -6.80
N ASN A 98 -15.83 4.55 -5.77
CA ASN A 98 -14.96 4.78 -4.63
C ASN A 98 -13.48 4.75 -5.04
N GLU A 99 -13.08 3.78 -5.86
CA GLU A 99 -11.72 3.70 -6.38
C GLU A 99 -11.38 4.91 -7.27
N ASN A 100 -12.29 5.33 -8.15
CA ASN A 100 -12.09 6.53 -8.97
C ASN A 100 -11.94 7.80 -8.12
N ALA A 101 -12.73 7.94 -7.06
CA ALA A 101 -12.59 9.05 -6.12
C ALA A 101 -11.21 9.03 -5.41
N SER A 102 -10.76 7.85 -4.97
CA SER A 102 -9.45 7.64 -4.37
C SER A 102 -8.30 7.98 -5.33
N VAL A 103 -8.41 7.59 -6.60
CA VAL A 103 -7.44 7.93 -7.65
C VAL A 103 -7.36 9.44 -7.87
N ILE A 104 -8.52 10.13 -7.94
CA ILE A 104 -8.57 11.59 -8.09
C ILE A 104 -7.92 12.28 -6.89
N GLU A 105 -8.23 11.85 -5.66
CA GLU A 105 -7.66 12.43 -4.45
C GLU A 105 -6.14 12.27 -4.41
N LYS A 106 -5.64 11.08 -4.72
CA LYS A 106 -4.19 10.80 -4.82
C LYS A 106 -3.53 11.66 -5.90
N GLY A 107 -4.19 11.81 -7.05
CA GLY A 107 -3.75 12.69 -8.14
C GLY A 107 -3.62 14.14 -7.69
N GLN A 108 -4.66 14.69 -7.04
CA GLN A 108 -4.63 16.06 -6.49
C GLN A 108 -3.53 16.23 -5.45
N ARG A 109 -3.33 15.25 -4.57
CA ARG A 109 -2.26 15.28 -3.56
C ARG A 109 -0.87 15.31 -4.19
N LYS A 110 -0.67 14.55 -5.28
CA LYS A 110 0.57 14.56 -6.06
C LYS A 110 0.81 15.93 -6.68
N VAL A 111 -0.19 16.52 -7.32
CA VAL A 111 -0.09 17.86 -7.94
C VAL A 111 0.25 18.92 -6.90
N LYS A 112 -0.46 18.97 -5.77
CA LYS A 112 -0.16 19.89 -4.66
C LYS A 112 1.28 19.75 -4.15
N THR A 113 1.79 18.52 -4.08
CA THR A 113 3.18 18.27 -3.69
C THR A 113 4.16 18.80 -4.74
N MET A 114 3.89 18.60 -6.03
CA MET A 114 4.71 19.14 -7.11
C MET A 114 4.74 20.67 -7.11
N GLU A 115 3.61 21.33 -6.87
CA GLU A 115 3.53 22.79 -6.74
C GLU A 115 4.39 23.31 -5.58
N LYS A 116 4.31 22.65 -4.40
CA LYS A 116 5.16 22.98 -3.25
C LYS A 116 6.65 22.84 -3.57
N ILE A 117 7.04 21.77 -4.25
CA ILE A 117 8.44 21.54 -4.67
C ILE A 117 8.88 22.65 -5.63
N SER A 118 8.04 23.01 -6.60
CA SER A 118 8.32 24.08 -7.56
C SER A 118 8.53 25.43 -6.85
N HIS A 119 7.60 25.80 -5.97
CA HIS A 119 7.69 27.03 -5.20
C HIS A 119 8.93 27.08 -4.30
N HIS A 120 9.25 25.96 -3.64
CA HIS A 120 10.45 25.84 -2.81
C HIS A 120 11.72 26.02 -3.63
N ARG A 121 11.82 25.43 -4.83
CA ARG A 121 12.97 25.59 -5.73
C ARG A 121 13.16 27.04 -6.16
N THR A 122 12.08 27.73 -6.53
CA THR A 122 12.13 29.14 -6.91
C THR A 122 12.60 30.00 -5.74
N THR A 123 12.02 29.79 -4.56
CA THR A 123 12.41 30.51 -3.33
C THR A 123 13.88 30.27 -3.00
N LEU A 124 14.35 29.02 -3.07
CA LEU A 124 15.74 28.66 -2.82
C LEU A 124 16.70 29.36 -3.80
N LYS A 125 16.34 29.44 -5.09
CA LYS A 125 17.13 30.18 -6.09
C LYS A 125 17.23 31.66 -5.72
N THR A 126 16.11 32.29 -5.36
CA THR A 126 16.08 33.69 -4.95
C THR A 126 16.95 33.93 -3.71
N VAL A 127 16.87 33.06 -2.70
CA VAL A 127 17.69 33.15 -1.49
C VAL A 127 19.18 32.99 -1.81
N LYS A 128 19.55 32.02 -2.65
CA LYS A 128 20.94 31.83 -3.11
C LYS A 128 21.47 33.07 -3.82
N PHE A 129 20.69 33.65 -4.72
CA PHE A 129 21.06 34.89 -5.40
C PHE A 129 21.28 36.05 -4.43
N LYS A 130 20.36 36.26 -3.47
CA LYS A 130 20.52 37.30 -2.43
C LYS A 130 21.78 37.08 -1.60
N ASN A 131 22.08 35.84 -1.22
CA ASN A 131 23.28 35.51 -0.47
C ASN A 131 24.56 35.84 -1.27
N GLN A 132 24.59 35.48 -2.56
CA GLN A 132 25.71 35.79 -3.43
C GLN A 132 25.90 37.30 -3.66
N LYS A 133 24.79 38.04 -3.82
CA LYS A 133 24.83 39.50 -3.90
C LYS A 133 25.42 40.12 -2.63
N LEU A 134 24.97 39.69 -1.45
CA LEU A 134 25.47 40.20 -0.18
C LEU A 134 26.96 39.89 0.00
N LYS A 135 27.41 38.69 -0.38
CA LYS A 135 28.84 38.34 -0.36
C LYS A 135 29.67 39.28 -1.25
N LEU A 136 29.19 39.56 -2.45
CA LEU A 136 29.87 40.49 -3.36
C LEU A 136 29.93 41.92 -2.78
N GLN A 137 28.85 42.39 -2.17
CA GLN A 137 28.82 43.69 -1.50
C GLN A 137 29.78 43.77 -0.31
N ILE A 138 29.94 42.68 0.45
CA ILE A 138 30.93 42.60 1.53
C ILE A 138 32.35 42.71 0.96
N THR A 139 32.67 41.96 -0.09
CA THR A 139 33.99 42.03 -0.74
C THR A 139 34.29 43.45 -1.25
N ASP A 140 33.33 44.07 -1.94
CA ASP A 140 33.45 45.44 -2.44
C ASP A 140 33.65 46.46 -1.31
N ALA A 141 32.93 46.32 -0.19
CA ALA A 141 33.13 47.18 0.98
C ALA A 141 34.51 47.00 1.62
N ILE A 142 35.04 45.77 1.66
CA ILE A 142 36.39 45.47 2.17
C ILE A 142 37.46 46.07 1.25
N GLU A 143 37.30 45.95 -0.07
CA GLU A 143 38.22 46.56 -1.04
C GLU A 143 38.22 48.08 -0.93
N ARG A 144 37.04 48.72 -0.90
CA ARG A 144 36.93 50.16 -0.69
C ARG A 144 37.55 50.61 0.63
N ALA A 145 37.38 49.83 1.71
CA ALA A 145 38.02 50.14 2.99
C ALA A 145 39.55 50.05 2.91
N LYS A 146 40.09 49.05 2.21
CA LYS A 146 41.54 48.92 1.96
C LYS A 146 42.06 50.08 1.14
N ASP A 147 41.36 50.48 0.08
CA ASP A 147 41.76 51.60 -0.77
C ASP A 147 41.86 52.90 0.05
N VAL A 148 40.88 53.15 0.93
CA VAL A 148 40.91 54.29 1.85
C VAL A 148 42.09 54.19 2.83
N GLN A 149 42.36 53.00 3.40
CA GLN A 149 43.47 52.80 4.33
C GLN A 149 44.85 52.96 3.68
N LEU A 150 45.00 52.50 2.43
CA LEU A 150 46.23 52.58 1.64
C LEU A 150 46.37 53.91 0.90
N TYR A 151 45.37 54.79 0.98
CA TYR A 151 45.37 56.06 0.27
C TYR A 151 46.48 56.97 0.77
N ARG A 152 47.44 57.25 -0.10
CA ARG A 152 48.53 58.18 0.20
C ARG A 152 48.08 59.62 -0.06
N VAL A 153 47.98 60.40 1.01
CA VAL A 153 47.66 61.83 0.92
C VAL A 153 48.81 62.57 0.23
N THR A 154 48.50 63.29 -0.86
CA THR A 154 49.43 64.18 -1.56
C THR A 154 49.07 65.64 -1.27
N LYS A 155 49.97 66.59 -1.55
CA LYS A 155 49.71 68.03 -1.33
C LYS A 155 48.45 68.52 -2.07
N GLN A 156 48.24 68.04 -3.29
CA GLN A 156 47.04 68.36 -4.08
C GLN A 156 45.77 67.86 -3.39
N THR A 157 45.74 66.61 -2.89
CA THR A 157 44.56 66.13 -2.16
C THR A 157 44.36 66.83 -0.83
N GLN A 158 45.44 67.23 -0.15
CA GLN A 158 45.34 67.99 1.08
C GLN A 158 44.77 69.40 0.86
N GLU A 159 45.14 70.06 -0.24
CA GLU A 159 44.57 71.35 -0.65
C GLU A 159 43.07 71.25 -1.01
N ILE A 160 42.66 70.14 -1.64
CA ILE A 160 41.25 69.83 -1.90
C ILE A 160 40.48 69.64 -0.60
N ILE A 161 40.99 68.80 0.32
CA ILE A 161 40.35 68.50 1.62
C ILE A 161 40.25 69.75 2.50
N GLN A 162 41.25 70.64 2.44
CA GLN A 162 41.25 71.92 3.18
C GLN A 162 40.39 73.00 2.52
N GLY A 163 39.69 72.70 1.41
CA GLY A 163 38.86 73.66 0.68
C GLY A 163 39.64 74.82 0.03
N LYS A 164 40.97 74.69 -0.10
CA LYS A 164 41.82 75.74 -0.68
C LYS A 164 41.65 75.85 -2.19
N HIS A 165 41.25 74.78 -2.87
CA HIS A 165 40.94 74.83 -4.30
C HIS A 165 39.70 75.67 -4.60
N GLN A 166 38.63 75.55 -3.80
CA GLN A 166 37.42 76.38 -3.95
C GLN A 166 37.72 77.87 -3.71
N LYS A 167 38.60 78.20 -2.77
CA LYS A 167 39.02 79.58 -2.53
C LYS A 167 39.83 80.16 -3.70
N LYS A 168 40.69 79.36 -4.32
CA LYS A 168 41.46 79.75 -5.51
C LYS A 168 40.54 79.99 -6.71
N ASP A 169 39.58 79.10 -6.94
CA ASP A 169 38.63 79.24 -8.05
C ASP A 169 37.67 80.43 -7.85
N GLU A 170 37.25 80.71 -6.61
CA GLU A 170 36.47 81.93 -6.29
C GLU A 170 37.30 83.22 -6.39
N GLU A 171 38.57 83.20 -5.97
CA GLU A 171 39.49 84.34 -6.12
C GLU A 171 39.83 84.61 -7.59
N ASP A 172 40.07 83.58 -8.40
CA ASP A 172 40.33 83.70 -9.82
C ASP A 172 39.09 84.18 -10.58
N LYS A 173 37.89 83.71 -10.20
CA LYS A 173 36.62 84.21 -10.74
C LYS A 173 36.39 85.69 -10.41
N LYS A 174 36.66 86.12 -9.16
CA LYS A 174 36.59 87.55 -8.77
C LYS A 174 37.62 88.42 -9.49
N ARG A 175 38.82 87.88 -9.77
CA ARG A 175 39.84 88.60 -10.56
C ARG A 175 39.43 88.80 -12.01
N LEU A 176 38.79 87.80 -12.62
CA LEU A 176 38.25 87.89 -13.97
C LEU A 176 37.05 88.84 -14.06
N GLU A 177 36.16 88.86 -13.06
CA GLU A 177 35.03 89.79 -12.99
C GLU A 177 35.48 91.25 -12.81
N ASN A 178 36.61 91.51 -12.15
CA ASN A 178 37.19 92.86 -11.99
C ASN A 178 38.03 93.34 -13.20
N GLN A 179 38.24 92.48 -14.21
CA GLN A 179 38.96 92.83 -15.46
C GLN A 179 38.02 93.15 -16.64
N ILE A 180 36.70 93.04 -16.44
CA ILE A 180 35.65 93.49 -17.37
C ILE A 180 35.14 94.86 -16.91
#